data_AF-A0A9E2IGL8-F1
#
_entry.id   AF-A0A9E2IGL8-F1
#
_cell.length_a   1.000
_cell.length_b   1.000
_cell.length_c   1.000
_cell.angle_alpha   90.00
_cell.angle_beta   90.00
_cell.angle_gamma   90.00
#
_symmetry.space_group_name_H-M   'P 1'
#
loop_
_entity.id
_entity.type
_entity.pdbx_description
1 polymer ?
#
loop_
_entity_poly.entity_id
_entity_poly.type
_entity_poly.pdbx_seq_one_letter_code
_entity_poly.pdbx_strand_id
1 'polypeptide(L)'
;ELGLFGNTKATGKPVGADIREGKKTLYYYYLLQSTDDKTKIVKTFGKRDLNEKQAGEILSLMEEWEIEEIVKKDLGSLDTQASQRINDLSVLPEFKQMMFQFLDMVANRVR
;
A
#
# COMPACT_ATOMS: atom_id res chain seq x y z
N GLU A 1 -4.53 -2.03 -1.64
CA GLU A 1 -4.44 -2.46 -0.23
C GLU A 1 -5.80 -2.98 0.26
N LEU A 2 -5.89 -4.24 0.65
CA LEU A 2 -7.16 -4.83 1.10
C LEU A 2 -7.55 -4.40 2.53
N GLY A 3 -6.58 -4.05 3.39
CA GLY A 3 -6.85 -3.63 4.77
C GLY A 3 -7.29 -2.16 4.90
N LEU A 4 -6.93 -1.31 3.94
CA LEU A 4 -7.35 0.09 3.87
C LEU A 4 -8.61 0.28 3.04
N PHE A 5 -8.65 -0.28 1.82
CA PHE A 5 -9.71 -0.07 0.84
C PHE A 5 -10.63 -1.29 0.64
N GLY A 6 -10.54 -2.28 1.53
CA GLY A 6 -11.29 -3.53 1.42
C GLY A 6 -12.78 -3.27 1.27
N ASN A 7 -13.39 -3.84 0.23
CA ASN A 7 -14.84 -3.82 0.08
C ASN A 7 -15.44 -4.72 1.16
N THR A 8 -16.25 -4.14 2.06
CA THR A 8 -16.95 -4.85 3.14
C THR A 8 -17.74 -6.06 2.62
N LYS A 9 -18.28 -5.98 1.39
CA LYS A 9 -19.03 -7.09 0.76
C LYS A 9 -18.15 -8.27 0.33
N ALA A 10 -16.89 -8.04 0.00
CA ALA A 10 -15.97 -9.09 -0.46
C ALA A 10 -15.07 -9.63 0.67
N THR A 11 -14.75 -8.79 1.65
CA THR A 11 -13.73 -9.09 2.68
C THR A 11 -14.32 -9.37 4.07
N GLY A 12 -15.58 -9.02 4.31
CA GLY A 12 -16.25 -9.15 5.62
C GLY A 12 -15.68 -8.23 6.72
N LYS A 13 -14.69 -7.39 6.40
CA LYS A 13 -14.03 -6.46 7.33
C LYS A 13 -14.49 -5.03 7.09
N PRO A 14 -14.62 -4.19 8.13
CA PRO A 14 -14.89 -2.77 7.97
C PRO A 14 -13.74 -2.08 7.23
N VAL A 15 -14.08 -1.12 6.36
CA VAL A 15 -13.10 -0.28 5.66
C VAL A 15 -12.21 0.44 6.68
N GLY A 16 -10.91 0.60 6.37
CA GLY A 16 -9.96 1.21 7.29
C GLY A 16 -9.54 0.32 8.46
N ALA A 17 -9.59 -1.01 8.30
CA ALA A 17 -9.11 -1.96 9.31
C ALA A 17 -7.65 -1.68 9.71
N ASP A 18 -6.79 -1.32 8.76
CA ASP A 18 -5.39 -0.96 9.05
C ASP A 18 -5.27 0.32 9.89
N ILE A 19 -6.19 1.28 9.73
CA ILE A 19 -6.27 2.49 10.55
C ILE A 19 -6.65 2.10 11.98
N ARG A 20 -7.66 1.24 12.15
CA ARG A 20 -8.13 0.76 13.45
C ARG A 20 -7.05 -0.04 14.19
N GLU A 21 -6.32 -0.90 13.49
CA GLU A 21 -5.19 -1.68 14.01
C GLU A 21 -3.94 -0.81 14.27
N GLY A 22 -3.92 0.43 13.76
CA GLY A 22 -2.79 1.35 13.95
C GLY A 22 -1.55 0.96 13.16
N LYS A 23 -1.72 0.31 12.00
CA LYS A 23 -0.60 -0.09 11.15
C LYS A 23 0.08 1.12 10.54
N LYS A 24 1.41 1.17 10.67
CA LYS A 24 2.26 2.22 10.09
C LYS A 24 2.76 1.80 8.71
N THR A 25 1.84 1.66 7.76
CA THR A 25 2.12 1.26 6.37
C THR A 25 2.71 2.41 5.55
N LEU A 26 3.07 2.16 4.28
CA LEU A 26 3.49 3.23 3.36
C LEU A 26 2.42 4.31 3.18
N TYR A 27 1.14 3.94 3.21
CA TYR A 27 0.04 4.90 3.16
C TYR A 27 0.03 5.83 4.38
N TYR A 28 0.29 5.29 5.58
CA TYR A 28 0.46 6.10 6.80
C TYR A 28 1.66 7.03 6.69
N TYR A 29 2.79 6.50 6.20
CA TYR A 29 4.00 7.29 5.99
C TYR A 29 3.74 8.46 5.04
N TYR A 30 3.16 8.22 3.87
CA TYR A 30 2.91 9.26 2.88
C TYR A 30 1.85 10.28 3.33
N LEU A 31 0.80 9.85 4.02
CA LEU A 31 -0.12 10.78 4.69
C LEU A 31 0.62 11.76 5.61
N LEU A 32 1.59 11.27 6.39
CA LEU A 32 2.39 12.14 7.27
C LEU A 32 3.40 13.02 6.52
N GLN A 33 3.74 12.71 5.27
CA GLN A 33 4.61 13.56 4.46
C GLN A 33 3.82 14.65 3.72
N SER A 34 2.53 14.42 3.47
CA SER A 34 1.67 15.35 2.72
C SER A 34 1.14 16.53 3.56
N THR A 35 1.44 16.60 4.85
CA THR A 35 1.03 17.72 5.72
C THR A 35 2.00 17.96 6.87
N ASP A 36 2.16 19.23 7.26
CA ASP A 36 2.89 19.63 8.46
C ASP A 36 2.06 19.37 9.74
N ASP A 37 0.73 19.55 9.69
CA ASP A 37 -0.15 19.21 10.81
C ASP A 37 -0.55 17.74 10.79
N LYS A 38 0.26 16.94 11.47
CA LYS A 38 0.11 15.49 11.59
C LYS A 38 -0.83 15.07 12.71
N THR A 39 -1.36 16.03 13.48
CA THR A 39 -2.08 15.76 14.74
C THR A 39 -3.28 14.84 14.52
N LYS A 40 -4.07 15.12 13.49
CA LYS A 40 -5.26 14.31 13.15
C LYS A 40 -4.87 12.88 12.78
N ILE A 41 -3.88 12.72 11.90
CA ILE A 41 -3.43 11.42 11.40
C ILE A 41 -2.92 10.57 12.58
N VAL A 42 -2.01 11.13 13.39
CA VAL A 42 -1.39 10.43 14.53
C VAL A 42 -2.43 10.04 15.57
N LYS A 43 -3.41 10.90 15.88
CA LYS A 43 -4.45 10.60 16.88
C LYS A 43 -5.49 9.59 16.39
N THR A 44 -5.62 9.39 15.09
CA THR A 44 -6.66 8.53 14.52
C THR A 44 -6.21 7.08 14.37
N PHE A 45 -4.94 6.86 13.97
CA PHE A 45 -4.40 5.51 13.84
C PHE A 45 -4.25 4.80 15.19
N GLY A 46 -4.79 3.58 15.30
CA GLY A 46 -4.71 2.75 16.51
C GLY A 46 -5.66 3.19 17.63
N LYS A 47 -6.57 4.12 17.35
CA LYS A 47 -7.55 4.59 18.33
C LYS A 47 -8.56 3.49 18.68
N ARG A 48 -8.66 3.14 19.97
CA ARG A 48 -9.51 2.04 20.47
C ARG A 48 -11.00 2.20 20.13
N ASP A 49 -11.50 3.43 20.21
CA ASP A 49 -12.89 3.83 19.94
C ASP A 49 -13.04 4.49 18.56
N LEU A 50 -12.20 4.13 17.58
CA LEU A 50 -12.28 4.67 16.22
C LEU A 50 -13.65 4.38 15.60
N ASN A 51 -14.36 5.45 15.24
CA ASN A 51 -15.64 5.36 14.52
C ASN A 51 -15.45 5.44 13.00
N GLU A 52 -16.48 5.04 12.25
CA GLU A 52 -16.42 4.99 10.77
C GLU A 52 -16.20 6.37 10.13
N LYS A 53 -16.75 7.43 10.73
CA LYS A 53 -16.54 8.80 10.23
C LYS A 53 -15.07 9.19 10.32
N GLN A 54 -14.41 8.91 11.45
CA GLN A 54 -12.98 9.20 11.64
C GLN A 54 -12.09 8.39 10.69
N ALA A 55 -12.43 7.13 10.45
CA ALA A 55 -11.74 6.31 9.45
C ALA A 55 -11.97 6.87 8.03
N GLY A 56 -13.21 7.22 7.69
CA GLY A 56 -13.58 7.82 6.42
C GLY A 56 -12.85 9.13 6.14
N GLU A 57 -12.70 10.00 7.14
CA GLU A 57 -11.93 11.23 7.00
C GLU A 57 -10.45 10.98 6.64
N ILE A 58 -9.81 9.94 7.19
CA ILE A 58 -8.44 9.57 6.81
C ILE A 58 -8.39 9.02 5.38
N LEU A 59 -9.39 8.23 4.98
CA LEU A 59 -9.48 7.70 3.62
C LEU A 59 -9.69 8.81 2.59
N SER A 60 -10.52 9.82 2.89
CA SER A 60 -10.69 11.00 2.05
C SER A 60 -9.38 11.78 1.89
N LEU A 61 -8.57 11.91 2.94
CA LEU A 61 -7.23 12.53 2.82
C LEU A 61 -6.29 11.68 1.94
N MET A 62 -6.38 10.35 2.00
CA MET A 62 -5.59 9.49 1.12
C MET A 62 -5.97 9.66 -0.35
N GLU A 63 -7.26 9.85 -0.64
CA GLU A 63 -7.78 10.11 -1.98
C GLU A 63 -7.40 11.52 -2.47
N GLU A 64 -7.66 12.55 -1.65
CA GLU A 64 -7.36 13.95 -1.96
C GLU A 64 -5.86 14.18 -2.24
N TRP A 65 -4.98 13.50 -1.51
CA TRP A 65 -3.54 13.62 -1.67
C TRP A 65 -2.93 12.56 -2.58
N GLU A 66 -3.76 11.82 -3.32
CA GLU A 66 -3.35 10.82 -4.30
C GLU A 66 -2.32 9.80 -3.76
N ILE A 67 -2.46 9.43 -2.47
CA ILE A 67 -1.48 8.60 -1.76
C ILE A 67 -1.34 7.22 -2.43
N GLU A 68 -2.44 6.70 -2.98
CA GLU A 68 -2.40 5.44 -3.74
C GLU A 68 -1.49 5.52 -4.97
N GLU A 69 -1.51 6.66 -5.68
CA GLU A 69 -0.68 6.86 -6.87
C GLU A 69 0.80 7.00 -6.50
N ILE A 70 1.12 7.64 -5.37
CA ILE A 70 2.48 7.68 -4.83
C ILE A 70 2.98 6.25 -4.55
N VAL A 71 2.18 5.42 -3.88
CA VAL A 71 2.56 4.03 -3.58
C VAL A 71 2.67 3.20 -4.87
N LYS A 72 1.79 3.41 -5.86
CA LYS A 72 1.90 2.74 -7.18
C LYS A 72 3.19 3.12 -7.91
N LYS A 73 3.61 4.39 -7.82
CA LYS A 73 4.88 4.85 -8.40
C LYS A 73 6.08 4.14 -7.76
N ASP A 74 6.09 3.98 -6.44
CA ASP A 74 7.14 3.22 -5.75
C ASP A 74 7.17 1.77 -6.21
N LEU A 75 6.01 1.12 -6.34
CA LEU A 75 5.90 -0.25 -6.85
C LEU A 75 6.47 -0.36 -8.27
N GLY A 76 6.14 0.57 -9.17
CA GLY A 76 6.69 0.58 -10.53
C GLY A 76 8.22 0.79 -10.56
N SER A 77 8.75 1.60 -9.65
CA SER A 77 10.20 1.75 -9.49
C SER A 77 10.87 0.45 -9.03
N LEU A 78 10.27 -0.22 -8.04
CA LEU A 78 10.77 -1.51 -7.53
C LEU A 78 10.72 -2.59 -8.61
N ASP A 79 9.66 -2.65 -9.40
CA ASP A 79 9.52 -3.58 -10.52
C ASP A 79 10.60 -3.35 -11.59
N THR A 80 10.84 -2.09 -11.95
CA THR A 80 11.92 -1.70 -12.88
C THR A 80 13.28 -2.13 -12.35
N GLN A 81 13.58 -1.84 -11.08
CA GLN A 81 14.84 -2.21 -10.44
C GLN A 81 15.03 -3.73 -10.35
N ALA A 82 13.98 -4.46 -10.00
CA ALA A 82 14.00 -5.92 -9.94
C ALA A 82 14.27 -6.51 -11.33
N SER A 83 13.55 -6.03 -12.35
CA SER A 83 13.74 -6.46 -13.73
C SER A 83 15.16 -6.24 -14.24
N GLN A 84 15.75 -5.08 -13.94
CA GLN A 84 17.14 -4.79 -14.30
C GLN A 84 18.12 -5.73 -13.58
N ARG A 85 17.93 -5.95 -12.27
CA ARG A 85 18.78 -6.88 -11.51
C ARG A 85 18.70 -8.31 -12.02
N ILE A 86 17.52 -8.79 -12.41
CA ILE A 86 17.34 -10.12 -13.01
C ILE A 86 18.10 -10.22 -14.35
N ASN A 87 18.01 -9.18 -15.18
CA ASN A 87 18.75 -9.12 -16.44
C ASN A 87 20.28 -9.18 -16.24
N ASP A 88 20.79 -8.53 -15.19
CA ASP A 88 22.22 -8.45 -14.90
C ASP A 88 22.81 -9.74 -14.28
N LEU A 89 21.97 -10.70 -13.87
CA LEU A 89 22.45 -11.95 -13.28
C LEU A 89 23.30 -12.76 -14.27
N SER A 90 24.43 -13.28 -13.80
CA SER A 90 25.29 -14.20 -14.57
C SER A 90 24.85 -15.66 -14.35
N VAL A 91 23.63 -15.99 -14.78
CA VAL A 91 23.02 -17.32 -14.67
C VAL A 91 22.46 -17.76 -16.03
N LEU A 92 22.15 -19.05 -16.16
CA LEU A 92 21.54 -19.59 -17.37
C LEU A 92 20.18 -18.92 -17.66
N PRO A 93 19.81 -18.73 -18.94
CA PRO A 93 18.58 -18.02 -19.33
C PRO A 93 17.31 -18.56 -18.67
N GLU A 94 17.20 -19.87 -18.49
CA GLU A 94 16.06 -20.53 -17.85
C GLU A 94 15.83 -20.05 -16.40
N PHE A 95 16.90 -19.76 -15.65
CA PHE A 95 16.78 -19.22 -14.30
C PHE A 95 16.32 -17.77 -14.31
N LYS A 96 16.77 -16.96 -15.28
CA LYS A 96 16.26 -15.59 -15.44
C LYS A 96 14.76 -15.60 -15.76
N GLN A 97 14.35 -16.49 -16.67
CA GLN A 97 12.95 -16.64 -17.04
C GLN A 97 12.08 -17.03 -15.84
N MET A 98 12.55 -17.97 -15.01
CA MET A 98 11.86 -18.34 -13.77
C MET A 98 11.72 -17.16 -12.80
N MET A 99 12.76 -16.32 -12.66
CA MET A 99 12.70 -15.13 -11.82
C MET A 99 11.73 -14.07 -12.36
N PHE A 100 11.67 -13.88 -13.69
CA PHE A 100 10.69 -12.98 -14.29
C PHE A 100 9.25 -13.48 -14.10
N GLN A 101 9.00 -14.79 -14.21
CA GLN A 101 7.70 -15.38 -13.90
C GLN A 101 7.31 -15.16 -12.44
N PHE A 102 8.27 -15.29 -11.51
CA PHE A 102 8.03 -15.00 -10.11
C PHE A 102 7.74 -13.52 -9.86
N LEU A 103 8.49 -12.61 -10.49
CA LEU A 103 8.25 -11.17 -10.40
C LEU A 103 6.84 -10.81 -10.90
N ASP A 104 6.45 -11.32 -12.07
CA ASP A 104 5.11 -11.13 -12.65
C ASP A 104 4.02 -11.65 -11.71
N MET A 105 4.18 -12.85 -11.16
CA MET A 105 3.24 -13.43 -10.18
C MET A 105 3.07 -12.54 -8.93
N VAL A 106 4.15 -11.91 -8.45
CA VAL A 106 4.09 -11.03 -7.27
C VAL A 106 3.50 -9.66 -7.61
N ALA A 107 3.86 -9.08 -8.77
CA ALA A 107 3.40 -7.77 -9.21
C ALA A 107 1.92 -7.76 -9.62
N ASN A 108 1.51 -8.79 -10.37
CA ASN A 108 0.16 -8.93 -10.94
C ASN A 108 -0.71 -9.91 -10.16
N ARG A 109 -0.35 -10.18 -8.90
CA ARG A 109 -1.15 -11.01 -8.00
C ARG A 109 -2.58 -10.47 -8.01
N VAL A 110 -3.52 -11.24 -8.55
CA VAL A 110 -4.95 -10.87 -8.58
C VAL A 110 -5.34 -10.56 -7.13
N ARG A 111 -5.64 -9.28 -6.88
CA ARG A 111 -5.99 -8.71 -5.58
C ARG A 111 -7.49 -8.82 -5.32
#